data_AF-E8WYM2-F1
#
_entry.id   AF-E8WYM2-F1
#
_cell.length_a   1.000
_cell.length_b   1.000
_cell.length_c   1.000
_cell.angle_alpha   90.00
_cell.angle_beta   90.00
_cell.angle_gamma   90.00
#
_symmetry.space_group_name_H-M   'P 1'
#
loop_
_entity.id
_entity.type
_entity.pdbx_description
1 polymer ?
#
loop_
_entity_poly.entity_id
_entity_poly.type
_entity_poly.pdbx_seq_one_letter_code
_entity_poly.pdbx_strand_id
1 'polypeptide(L)'
;MQTPSNLTIWLSEQAGPLALIALLLGFVMVVLYLSARSRRVRMNEQRSGTNEDTFVNFLTAYGFDPNIARSTYRYLQDKQRVSFPIEAGDLLDEDLGLDNVDVTESVHDLLSLNYRLHQPGINHSPLVTVEDLVRFIQASPRLSEMAA
;
A
#
# COMPACT_ATOMS: atom_id res chain seq x y z
N MET A 1 -5.04 55.80 31.27
CA MET A 1 -4.13 55.38 30.18
C MET A 1 -3.40 54.12 30.64
N GLN A 2 -3.82 52.95 30.18
CA GLN A 2 -3.10 51.70 30.44
C GLN A 2 -1.98 51.60 29.40
N THR A 3 -0.73 51.62 29.85
CA THR A 3 0.42 51.36 28.98
C THR A 3 0.35 49.89 28.54
N PRO A 4 0.37 49.60 27.23
CA PRO A 4 0.42 48.20 26.78
C PRO A 4 1.67 47.54 27.37
N SER A 5 1.49 46.38 27.98
CA SER A 5 2.59 45.62 28.58
C SER A 5 3.55 45.18 27.48
N ASN A 6 4.86 45.21 27.73
CA ASN A 6 5.91 44.86 26.76
C ASN A 6 5.67 43.51 26.04
N LEU A 7 4.96 42.58 26.70
CA LEU A 7 4.52 41.31 26.11
C LEU A 7 3.54 41.47 24.95
N THR A 8 2.57 42.39 25.04
CA THR A 8 1.58 42.63 23.97
C THR A 8 2.22 43.24 22.73
N ILE A 9 3.20 44.13 22.90
CA ILE A 9 3.97 44.73 21.80
C ILE A 9 4.83 43.66 21.13
N TRP A 10 5.56 42.85 21.91
CA TRP A 10 6.38 41.76 21.40
C TRP A 10 5.57 40.67 20.68
N LEU A 11 4.39 40.30 21.20
CA LEU A 11 3.49 39.34 20.54
C LEU A 11 2.95 39.90 19.21
N SER A 12 2.62 41.19 19.17
CA SER A 12 2.13 41.85 17.95
C SER A 12 3.18 41.92 16.85
N GLU A 13 4.45 42.03 17.22
CA GLU A 13 5.60 42.07 16.30
C GLU A 13 5.92 40.68 15.73
N GLN A 14 5.67 39.62 16.50
CA GLN A 14 5.80 38.22 16.04
C GLN A 14 4.57 37.65 15.33
N ALA A 15 3.40 38.30 15.44
CA ALA A 15 2.17 37.82 14.81
C ALA A 15 2.29 37.73 13.27
N GLY A 16 2.96 38.70 12.64
CA GLY A 16 3.24 38.70 11.20
C GLY A 16 4.05 37.48 10.73
N PRO A 17 5.28 37.26 11.25
CA PRO A 17 6.08 36.09 10.85
C PRO A 17 5.42 34.75 11.22
N LEU A 18 4.72 34.65 12.35
CA LEU A 18 4.00 33.42 12.72
C LEU A 18 2.83 33.12 11.77
N ALA A 19 2.06 34.13 11.37
CA ALA A 19 1.00 33.97 10.38
C ALA A 19 1.56 33.52 9.01
N LEU A 20 2.72 34.05 8.62
CA LEU A 20 3.39 33.68 7.38
C LEU A 20 3.88 32.22 7.42
N ILE A 21 4.47 31.77 8.54
CA ILE A 21 4.86 30.37 8.73
C ILE A 21 3.65 29.44 8.69
N ALA A 22 2.55 29.80 9.37
CA ALA A 22 1.32 29.00 9.35
C ALA A 22 0.72 28.90 7.94
N LEU A 23 0.74 29.99 7.18
CA LEU A 23 0.27 30.02 5.79
C LEU A 23 1.17 29.17 4.88
N LEU A 24 2.49 29.22 5.05
CA LEU A 24 3.43 28.36 4.33
C LEU A 24 3.20 26.88 4.66
N LEU A 25 3.05 26.53 5.93
CA LEU A 25 2.75 25.16 6.35
C LEU A 25 1.44 24.68 5.75
N GLY A 26 0.39 25.51 5.80
CA GLY A 26 -0.90 25.21 5.17
C GLY A 26 -0.79 25.01 3.67
N PHE A 27 -0.04 25.87 2.98
CA PHE A 27 0.20 25.76 1.54
C PHE A 27 0.94 24.47 1.17
N VAL A 28 2.02 24.13 1.90
CA VAL A 28 2.74 22.87 1.71
C VAL A 28 1.80 21.67 1.90
N MET A 29 0.96 21.69 2.94
CA MET A 29 0.01 20.61 3.23
C MET A 29 -1.02 20.44 2.10
N VAL A 30 -1.54 21.55 1.56
CA VAL A 30 -2.46 21.54 0.42
C VAL A 30 -1.78 21.01 -0.85
N VAL A 31 -0.53 21.41 -1.12
CA VAL A 31 0.23 20.92 -2.28
C VAL A 31 0.50 19.41 -2.15
N LEU A 32 0.89 18.93 -0.97
CA LEU A 32 1.09 17.51 -0.72
C LEU A 32 -0.21 16.72 -0.90
N TYR A 33 -1.34 17.25 -0.41
CA TYR A 33 -2.64 16.63 -0.58
C TYR A 33 -3.06 16.55 -2.06
N LEU A 34 -2.91 17.65 -2.81
CA LEU A 34 -3.21 17.69 -4.24
C LEU A 34 -2.29 16.77 -5.05
N SER A 35 -1.02 16.69 -4.69
CA SER A 35 -0.04 15.79 -5.32
C SER A 35 -0.42 14.32 -5.11
N ALA A 36 -0.70 13.93 -3.86
CA ALA A 36 -1.14 12.58 -3.54
C ALA A 36 -2.43 12.21 -4.27
N ARG A 37 -3.39 13.13 -4.34
CA ARG A 37 -4.63 12.94 -5.09
C ARG A 37 -4.39 12.81 -6.60
N SER A 38 -3.50 13.63 -7.17
CA SER A 38 -3.20 13.59 -8.60
C SER A 38 -2.45 12.32 -9.00
N ARG A 39 -1.56 11.79 -8.15
CA ARG A 39 -0.90 10.48 -8.34
C ARG A 39 -1.93 9.36 -8.46
N ARG A 40 -2.92 9.34 -7.57
CA ARG A 40 -4.01 8.35 -7.58
C ARG A 40 -4.89 8.44 -8.83
N VAL A 41 -5.24 9.65 -9.27
CA VAL A 41 -6.05 9.83 -10.49
C VAL A 41 -5.29 9.36 -11.73
N ARG A 42 -4.00 9.70 -11.85
CA ARG A 42 -3.17 9.25 -12.98
C ARG A 42 -2.99 7.73 -13.02
N MET A 43 -2.80 7.08 -11.87
CA MET A 43 -2.73 5.61 -11.81
C MET A 43 -4.05 4.97 -12.26
N ASN A 44 -5.19 5.51 -11.83
CA ASN A 44 -6.51 5.01 -12.27
C ASN A 44 -6.76 5.21 -13.77
N GLU A 45 -6.37 6.35 -14.34
CA GLU A 45 -6.52 6.63 -15.77
C GLU A 45 -5.61 5.73 -16.63
N GLN A 46 -4.36 5.50 -16.21
CA GLN A 46 -3.44 4.62 -16.92
C GLN A 46 -3.85 3.14 -16.86
N ARG A 47 -4.57 2.72 -15.80
CA ARG A 47 -4.91 1.33 -15.53
C ARG A 47 -6.37 0.97 -15.81
N SER A 48 -7.12 1.81 -16.51
CA SER A 48 -8.54 1.59 -16.87
C SER A 48 -8.82 0.28 -17.63
N GLY A 49 -7.80 -0.45 -18.11
CA GLY A 49 -7.93 -1.77 -18.75
C GLY A 49 -7.41 -2.95 -17.90
N THR A 50 -6.84 -2.69 -16.74
CA THR A 50 -6.31 -3.72 -15.85
C THR A 50 -7.43 -4.19 -14.92
N ASN A 51 -7.77 -5.46 -15.01
CA ASN A 51 -8.75 -6.12 -14.14
C ASN A 51 -8.15 -7.43 -13.61
N GLU A 52 -8.90 -8.13 -12.75
CA GLU A 52 -8.50 -9.41 -12.18
C GLU A 52 -8.00 -10.40 -13.26
N ASP A 53 -8.71 -10.51 -14.39
CA ASP A 53 -8.34 -11.44 -15.46
C ASP A 53 -7.04 -11.05 -16.16
N THR A 54 -6.80 -9.75 -16.40
CA THR A 54 -5.52 -9.28 -16.94
C THR A 54 -4.37 -9.59 -15.99
N PHE A 55 -4.56 -9.38 -14.68
CA PHE A 55 -3.57 -9.69 -13.66
C PHE A 55 -3.26 -11.20 -13.59
N VAL A 56 -4.30 -12.04 -13.56
CA VAL A 56 -4.16 -13.49 -13.54
C VAL A 56 -3.49 -13.99 -14.81
N ASN A 57 -3.89 -13.49 -15.98
CA ASN A 57 -3.29 -13.88 -17.27
C ASN A 57 -1.81 -13.50 -17.33
N PHE A 58 -1.45 -12.30 -16.83
CA PHE A 58 -0.07 -11.87 -16.74
C PHE A 58 0.76 -12.85 -15.90
N LEU A 59 0.36 -13.14 -14.66
CA LEU A 59 1.11 -14.04 -13.78
C LEU A 59 1.10 -15.50 -14.29
N THR A 60 0.01 -15.96 -14.89
CA THR A 60 -0.06 -17.31 -15.46
C THR A 60 0.97 -17.49 -16.59
N ALA A 61 1.24 -16.44 -17.39
CA ALA A 61 2.27 -16.47 -18.42
C ALA A 61 3.69 -16.70 -17.86
N TYR A 62 3.92 -16.39 -16.59
CA TYR A 62 5.18 -16.64 -15.86
C TYR A 62 5.17 -17.92 -15.01
N GLY A 63 4.13 -18.75 -15.13
CA GLY A 63 4.04 -20.04 -14.44
C GLY A 63 3.45 -19.99 -13.03
N PHE A 64 2.78 -18.89 -12.67
CA PHE A 64 2.05 -18.81 -11.41
C PHE A 64 0.71 -19.54 -11.46
N ASP A 65 0.25 -20.05 -10.32
CA ASP A 65 -1.06 -20.69 -10.17
C ASP A 65 -2.17 -19.62 -10.28
N PRO A 66 -3.09 -19.74 -11.25
CA PRO A 66 -4.12 -18.73 -11.49
C PRO A 66 -5.10 -18.58 -10.31
N ASN A 67 -5.31 -19.63 -9.51
CA ASN A 67 -6.19 -19.54 -8.34
C ASN A 67 -5.54 -18.72 -7.23
N ILE A 68 -4.24 -18.89 -7.01
CA ILE A 68 -3.48 -18.10 -6.05
C ILE A 68 -3.47 -16.64 -6.50
N ALA A 69 -3.10 -16.37 -7.75
CA ALA A 69 -3.12 -15.01 -8.31
C ALA A 69 -4.49 -14.34 -8.13
N ARG A 70 -5.58 -15.04 -8.49
CA ARG A 70 -6.94 -14.53 -8.32
C ARG A 70 -7.29 -14.24 -6.86
N SER A 71 -6.96 -15.16 -5.95
CA SER A 71 -7.24 -14.99 -4.52
C SER A 71 -6.46 -13.80 -3.94
N THR A 72 -5.20 -13.63 -4.33
CA THR A 72 -4.36 -12.50 -3.91
C THR A 72 -4.93 -11.18 -4.41
N TYR A 73 -5.31 -11.10 -5.70
CA TYR A 73 -5.90 -9.88 -6.26
C TYR A 73 -7.17 -9.46 -5.51
N ARG A 74 -8.10 -10.39 -5.30
CA ARG A 74 -9.36 -10.13 -4.58
C ARG A 74 -9.11 -9.75 -3.13
N TYR A 75 -8.21 -10.44 -2.45
CA TYR A 75 -7.88 -10.13 -1.06
C TYR A 75 -7.35 -8.70 -0.93
N LEU A 76 -6.42 -8.29 -1.78
CA LEU A 76 -5.85 -6.94 -1.74
C LEU A 76 -6.89 -5.86 -2.07
N GLN A 77 -7.81 -6.11 -3.02
CA GLN A 77 -8.92 -5.19 -3.29
C GLN A 77 -9.94 -5.12 -2.15
N ASP A 78 -10.40 -6.26 -1.65
CA ASP A 78 -11.56 -6.32 -0.75
C ASP A 78 -11.17 -6.09 0.72
N LYS A 79 -10.08 -6.72 1.17
CA LYS A 79 -9.64 -6.66 2.56
C LYS A 79 -8.73 -5.46 2.82
N GLN A 80 -7.70 -5.30 2.00
CA GLN A 80 -6.76 -4.18 2.12
C GLN A 80 -7.28 -2.88 1.48
N ARG A 81 -8.46 -2.92 0.84
CA ARG A 81 -9.15 -1.75 0.26
C ARG A 81 -8.30 -0.98 -0.75
N VAL A 82 -7.45 -1.68 -1.49
CA VAL A 82 -6.64 -1.06 -2.54
C VAL A 82 -7.58 -0.51 -3.62
N SER A 83 -7.59 0.81 -3.77
CA SER A 83 -8.61 1.55 -4.52
C SER A 83 -8.37 1.63 -6.04
N PHE A 84 -7.31 0.98 -6.53
CA PHE A 84 -6.88 1.04 -7.92
C PHE A 84 -6.58 -0.37 -8.44
N PRO A 85 -6.56 -0.58 -9.77
CA PRO A 85 -6.19 -1.86 -10.34
C PRO A 85 -4.74 -2.24 -9.99
N ILE A 86 -4.59 -3.42 -9.41
CA ILE A 86 -3.30 -3.93 -8.91
C ILE A 86 -2.50 -4.55 -10.05
N GLU A 87 -1.22 -4.25 -10.11
CA GLU A 87 -0.24 -4.86 -11.02
C GLU A 87 0.76 -5.71 -10.24
N ALA A 88 1.33 -6.72 -10.89
CA ALA A 88 2.28 -7.63 -10.25
C ALA A 88 3.54 -6.93 -9.72
N GLY A 89 3.99 -5.88 -10.42
CA GLY A 89 5.16 -5.09 -10.04
C GLY A 89 4.89 -4.01 -8.98
N ASP A 90 3.63 -3.84 -8.53
CA ASP A 90 3.31 -2.84 -7.52
C ASP A 90 4.05 -3.14 -6.20
N LEU A 91 4.64 -2.11 -5.62
CA LEU A 91 5.33 -2.18 -4.34
C LEU A 91 4.31 -2.23 -3.19
N LEU A 92 4.44 -3.20 -2.29
CA LEU A 92 3.51 -3.41 -1.19
C LEU A 92 3.43 -2.18 -0.27
N ASP A 93 4.58 -1.58 0.06
CA ASP A 93 4.66 -0.37 0.88
C ASP A 93 4.36 0.90 0.07
N GLU A 94 5.16 1.20 -0.96
CA GLU A 94 5.06 2.50 -1.65
C GLU A 94 3.77 2.68 -2.46
N ASP A 95 3.33 1.65 -3.18
CA ASP A 95 2.19 1.76 -4.10
C ASP A 95 0.89 1.38 -3.41
N LEU A 96 0.87 0.26 -2.68
CA LEU A 96 -0.32 -0.21 -1.97
C LEU A 96 -0.50 0.42 -0.58
N GLY A 97 0.56 0.98 0.01
CA GLY A 97 0.50 1.59 1.34
C GLY A 97 0.42 0.59 2.48
N LEU A 98 0.86 -0.65 2.28
CA LEU A 98 0.83 -1.72 3.27
C LEU A 98 2.08 -1.67 4.14
N ASP A 99 1.89 -1.54 5.44
CA ASP A 99 2.99 -1.64 6.38
C ASP A 99 3.40 -3.11 6.64
N ASN A 100 4.45 -3.32 7.42
CA ASN A 100 4.93 -4.68 7.73
C ASN A 100 3.88 -5.55 8.45
N VAL A 101 2.99 -4.94 9.24
CA VAL A 101 1.92 -5.65 9.95
C VAL A 101 0.87 -6.08 8.94
N ASP A 102 0.44 -5.17 8.06
CA ASP A 102 -0.54 -5.46 7.00
C ASP A 102 -0.03 -6.56 6.06
N VAL A 103 1.26 -6.51 5.70
CA VAL A 103 1.89 -7.55 4.87
C VAL A 103 1.90 -8.90 5.60
N THR A 104 2.22 -8.92 6.89
CA THR A 104 2.23 -10.16 7.69
C THR A 104 0.84 -10.77 7.82
N GLU A 105 -0.18 -9.95 8.08
CA GLU A 105 -1.59 -10.37 8.11
C GLU A 105 -2.03 -10.90 6.75
N SER A 106 -1.70 -10.18 5.67
CA SER A 106 -2.02 -10.60 4.31
C SER A 106 -1.41 -11.96 3.96
N VAL A 107 -0.16 -12.22 4.36
CA VAL A 107 0.48 -13.53 4.18
C VAL A 107 -0.28 -14.61 4.94
N HIS A 108 -0.61 -14.37 6.21
CA HIS A 108 -1.31 -15.36 7.03
C HIS A 108 -2.69 -15.72 6.45
N ASP A 109 -3.47 -14.71 6.08
CA ASP A 109 -4.81 -14.88 5.54
C ASP A 109 -4.78 -15.54 4.16
N LEU A 110 -3.87 -15.13 3.28
CA LEU A 110 -3.74 -15.74 1.94
C LEU A 110 -3.27 -17.19 1.99
N LEU A 111 -2.41 -17.55 2.95
CA LEU A 111 -2.04 -18.95 3.18
C LEU A 111 -3.24 -19.76 3.64
N SER A 112 -4.02 -19.23 4.59
CA SER A 112 -5.25 -19.86 5.08
C SER A 112 -6.27 -20.07 3.97
N LEU A 113 -6.53 -19.03 3.16
CA LEU A 113 -7.45 -19.07 2.01
C LEU A 113 -7.06 -20.09 0.95
N ASN A 114 -5.76 -20.32 0.76
CA ASN A 114 -5.24 -21.25 -0.24
C ASN A 114 -4.90 -22.64 0.34
N TYR A 115 -5.29 -22.93 1.60
CA TYR A 115 -4.99 -24.18 2.29
C TYR A 115 -3.48 -24.52 2.33
N ARG A 116 -2.66 -23.52 2.62
CA ARG A 116 -1.21 -23.62 2.71
C ARG A 116 -0.72 -23.23 4.09
N LEU A 117 0.48 -23.69 4.45
CA LEU A 117 1.10 -23.40 5.74
C LEU A 117 2.29 -22.47 5.56
N HIS A 118 2.46 -21.56 6.51
CA HIS A 118 3.67 -20.76 6.59
C HIS A 118 4.83 -21.66 7.03
N GLN A 119 5.85 -21.81 6.18
CA GLN A 119 7.09 -22.47 6.56
C GLN A 119 8.19 -21.42 6.77
N PRO A 120 8.52 -21.08 8.03
CA PRO A 120 9.61 -20.16 8.31
C PRO A 120 10.93 -20.75 7.80
N GLY A 121 11.62 -20.01 6.92
CA GLY A 121 12.93 -20.38 6.38
C GLY A 121 12.97 -20.80 4.91
N ILE A 122 11.83 -20.99 4.23
CA ILE A 122 11.81 -21.45 2.82
C ILE A 122 12.03 -20.32 1.80
N ASN A 123 11.79 -19.06 2.17
CA ASN A 123 12.08 -17.92 1.30
C ASN A 123 12.80 -16.82 2.07
N HIS A 124 14.01 -16.48 1.60
CA HIS A 124 14.81 -15.35 2.11
C HIS A 124 14.62 -14.09 1.26
N SER A 125 13.80 -14.16 0.21
CA SER A 125 13.52 -12.99 -0.62
C SER A 125 12.58 -12.06 0.13
N PRO A 126 12.93 -10.76 0.23
CA PRO A 126 12.04 -9.79 0.85
C PRO A 126 10.74 -9.70 0.06
N LEU A 127 9.62 -9.59 0.78
CA LEU A 127 8.31 -9.33 0.18
C LEU A 127 8.23 -7.84 -0.16
N VAL A 128 8.63 -7.49 -1.38
CA VAL A 128 8.66 -6.10 -1.84
C VAL A 128 7.49 -5.80 -2.77
N THR A 129 7.17 -6.74 -3.66
CA THR A 129 6.12 -6.58 -4.69
C THR A 129 4.94 -7.52 -4.48
N VAL A 130 3.82 -7.22 -5.14
CA VAL A 130 2.66 -8.13 -5.20
C VAL A 130 3.04 -9.48 -5.84
N GLU A 131 3.93 -9.49 -6.84
CA GLU A 131 4.47 -10.72 -7.42
C GLU A 131 5.21 -11.57 -6.38
N ASP A 132 6.05 -10.95 -5.55
CA ASP A 132 6.78 -11.64 -4.48
C ASP A 132 5.81 -12.29 -3.48
N LEU A 133 4.71 -11.59 -3.17
CA LEU A 133 3.64 -12.14 -2.33
C LEU A 133 3.01 -13.39 -2.97
N VAL A 134 2.60 -13.33 -4.24
CA VAL A 134 2.03 -14.49 -4.94
C VAL A 134 3.04 -15.65 -5.00
N ARG A 135 4.31 -15.35 -5.29
CA ARG A 135 5.40 -16.32 -5.31
C ARG A 135 5.60 -16.99 -3.96
N PHE A 136 5.53 -16.22 -2.89
CA PHE A 136 5.65 -16.72 -1.53
C PHE A 136 4.52 -17.69 -1.17
N ILE A 137 3.27 -17.32 -1.49
CA ILE A 137 2.11 -18.20 -1.26
C ILE A 137 2.23 -19.48 -2.10
N GLN A 138 2.62 -19.39 -3.37
CA GLN A 138 2.78 -20.56 -4.23
C GLN A 138 3.89 -21.51 -3.79
N ALA A 139 5.00 -20.97 -3.28
CA ALA A 139 6.12 -21.75 -2.76
C ALA A 139 5.82 -22.42 -1.41
N SER A 140 4.81 -21.96 -0.68
CA SER A 140 4.45 -22.51 0.63
C SER A 140 3.77 -23.87 0.48
N PRO A 141 4.07 -24.87 1.33
CA PRO A 141 3.53 -26.23 1.19
C PRO A 141 2.00 -26.25 1.33
N ARG A 142 1.37 -27.19 0.62
CA ARG A 142 -0.07 -27.45 0.76
C ARG A 142 -0.31 -28.31 2.01
N LEU A 143 -1.40 -28.03 2.74
CA LEU A 143 -1.81 -28.80 3.92
C LEU A 143 -1.93 -30.31 3.64
N SER A 144 -2.37 -30.69 2.44
CA SER A 144 -2.53 -32.08 2.03
C SER A 144 -1.22 -32.83 1.82
N GLU A 145 -0.12 -32.14 1.50
CA GLU A 145 1.19 -32.77 1.22
C GLU A 145 1.97 -33.09 2.48
N MET A 146 1.62 -32.50 3.63
CA MET A 146 2.24 -32.79 4.92
C MET A 146 1.55 -33.94 5.67
N ALA A 147 0.37 -34.35 5.22
CA ALA A 147 -0.39 -35.46 5.81
C ALA A 147 -0.15 -36.81 5.08
N ALA A 148 0.68 -36.82 4.04
CA ALA A 148 1.08 -37.98 3.25
C ALA A 148 2.53 -38.36 3.57
#